data_AF-A0A951Z8Q8-F1
#
_entry.id   AF-A0A951Z8Q8-F1
#
_cell.length_a   1.000
_cell.length_b   1.000
_cell.length_c   1.000
_cell.angle_alpha   90.00
_cell.angle_beta   90.00
_cell.angle_gamma   90.00
#
_symmetry.space_group_name_H-M   'P 1'
#
loop_
_entity.id
_entity.type
_entity.pdbx_description
1 polymer ?
#
loop_
_entity_poly.entity_id
_entity_poly.type
_entity_poly.pdbx_seq_one_letter_code
_entity_poly.pdbx_strand_id
1 'polypeptide(L)'
;MKASECLIEVRRLGADLVWRDGRLFVTPSGALTESLRAEVKRLKPDLVRLLASPPGDELSALRRLCPKFWDIVELRDGRTGLLWGVSRYGVAVWLDPHGPISTIDPRDVAY
;
A
#
# COMPACT_ATOMS: atom_id res chain seq x y z
N MET A 1 -11.18 -8.12 5.41
CA MET A 1 -9.94 -7.68 4.77
C MET A 1 -10.07 -6.23 4.35
N LYS A 2 -9.07 -5.41 4.70
CA LYS A 2 -8.88 -4.02 4.26
C LYS A 2 -8.09 -3.96 2.95
N ALA A 3 -8.07 -2.81 2.29
CA ALA A 3 -7.36 -2.65 1.03
C ALA A 3 -5.83 -2.83 1.15
N SER A 4 -5.20 -2.37 2.23
CA SER A 4 -3.77 -2.59 2.50
C SER A 4 -3.43 -4.08 2.68
N GLU A 5 -4.24 -4.80 3.45
CA GLU A 5 -4.13 -6.25 3.63
C GLU A 5 -4.28 -6.99 2.28
N CYS A 6 -5.24 -6.56 1.45
CA CYS A 6 -5.44 -7.11 0.11
C CYS A 6 -4.19 -6.95 -0.77
N LEU A 7 -3.50 -5.80 -0.71
CA LEU A 7 -2.26 -5.59 -1.44
C LEU A 7 -1.13 -6.52 -0.96
N ILE A 8 -1.06 -6.83 0.34
CA ILE A 8 -0.09 -7.81 0.86
C ILE A 8 -0.41 -9.21 0.35
N GLU A 9 -1.68 -9.63 0.38
CA GLU A 9 -2.07 -10.94 -0.14
C GLU A 9 -1.74 -11.09 -1.64
N VAL A 10 -1.94 -10.02 -2.42
CA VAL A 10 -1.51 -9.97 -3.83
C VAL A 10 0.01 -10.15 -3.95
N ARG A 11 0.81 -9.44 -3.13
CA ARG A 11 2.28 -9.57 -3.12
C ARG A 11 2.76 -10.95 -2.68
N ARG A 12 2.06 -11.60 -1.74
CA ARG A 12 2.35 -12.97 -1.29
C ARG A 12 2.18 -13.99 -2.41
N LEU A 13 1.31 -13.71 -3.39
CA LEU A 13 1.17 -14.50 -4.62
C LEU A 13 2.21 -14.13 -5.71
N GLY A 14 3.20 -13.28 -5.41
CA GLY A 14 4.17 -12.81 -6.39
C GLY A 14 3.56 -11.87 -7.43
N ALA A 15 2.43 -11.25 -7.12
CA ALA A 15 1.75 -10.31 -7.99
C ALA A 15 1.81 -8.88 -7.42
N ASP A 16 1.44 -7.91 -8.25
CA ASP A 16 1.26 -6.52 -7.85
C ASP A 16 -0.03 -5.96 -8.43
N LEU A 17 -0.62 -4.99 -7.72
CA LEU A 17 -1.78 -4.24 -8.18
C LEU A 17 -1.37 -2.82 -8.53
N VAL A 18 -1.62 -2.41 -9.76
CA VAL A 18 -1.22 -1.12 -10.29
C VAL A 18 -2.44 -0.34 -10.74
N TRP A 19 -2.62 0.87 -10.23
CA TRP A 19 -3.61 1.81 -10.74
C TRP A 19 -2.97 2.68 -11.82
N ARG A 20 -3.49 2.63 -13.04
CA ARG A 20 -3.00 3.41 -14.18
C ARG A 20 -4.13 3.68 -15.16
N ASP A 21 -4.16 4.87 -15.77
CA ASP A 21 -5.12 5.22 -16.83
C ASP A 21 -6.60 4.93 -16.48
N GLY A 22 -6.96 5.19 -15.21
CA GLY A 22 -8.32 4.95 -14.71
C GLY A 22 -8.70 3.48 -14.51
N ARG A 23 -7.72 2.55 -14.56
CA ARG A 23 -7.93 1.11 -14.45
C ARG A 23 -6.96 0.47 -13.46
N LEU A 24 -7.44 -0.58 -12.80
CA LEU A 24 -6.66 -1.38 -11.87
C LEU A 24 -6.17 -2.63 -12.60
N PHE A 25 -4.85 -2.82 -12.64
CA PHE A 25 -4.16 -3.92 -13.31
C PHE A 25 -3.51 -4.84 -12.29
N VAL A 26 -3.48 -6.14 -12.60
CA VAL A 26 -2.69 -7.13 -11.86
C VAL A 26 -1.48 -7.49 -12.71
N THR A 27 -0.29 -7.52 -12.12
CA THR A 27 0.93 -7.98 -12.80
C THR A 27 1.61 -9.08 -11.97
N PRO A 28 1.88 -10.28 -12.52
CA PRO A 28 1.50 -10.73 -13.85
C PRO A 28 -0.01 -11.00 -13.97
N SER A 29 -0.55 -10.87 -15.19
CA SER A 29 -1.95 -11.15 -15.47
C SER A 29 -2.33 -12.58 -15.08
N GLY A 30 -3.46 -12.73 -14.39
CA GLY A 30 -3.97 -14.05 -13.99
C GLY A 30 -3.36 -14.63 -12.70
N ALA A 31 -2.45 -13.90 -12.03
CA ALA A 31 -1.84 -14.35 -10.79
C ALA A 31 -2.80 -14.46 -9.59
N LEU A 32 -3.96 -13.78 -9.64
CA LEU A 32 -4.92 -13.80 -8.54
C LEU A 32 -5.81 -15.04 -8.60
N THR A 33 -5.99 -15.66 -7.43
CA THR A 33 -7.07 -16.63 -7.18
C THR A 33 -8.45 -15.99 -7.38
N GLU A 34 -9.48 -16.81 -7.58
CA GLU A 34 -10.85 -16.33 -7.77
C GLU A 34 -11.37 -15.57 -6.54
N SER A 35 -11.07 -16.07 -5.34
CA SER A 35 -11.43 -15.42 -4.07
C SER A 35 -10.76 -14.05 -3.93
N LEU A 36 -9.45 -13.94 -4.21
CA LEU A 36 -8.74 -12.67 -4.12
C LEU A 36 -9.19 -11.69 -5.20
N ARG A 37 -9.54 -12.18 -6.40
CA ARG A 37 -10.13 -11.35 -7.45
C ARG A 37 -11.48 -10.76 -7.05
N ALA A 38 -12.33 -11.53 -6.37
CA ALA A 38 -13.60 -11.04 -5.84
C ALA A 38 -13.37 -9.94 -4.78
N GLU A 39 -12.40 -10.14 -3.90
CA GLU A 39 -12.01 -9.16 -2.89
C GLU A 39 -11.43 -7.88 -3.52
N VAL A 40 -10.56 -7.98 -4.53
CA VAL A 40 -10.05 -6.83 -5.29
C VAL A 40 -11.18 -6.04 -5.94
N LYS A 41 -12.19 -6.74 -6.48
CA LYS A 41 -13.38 -6.08 -7.05
C LYS A 41 -14.20 -5.36 -5.98
N ARG A 42 -14.40 -5.98 -4.82
CA ARG A 42 -15.14 -5.42 -3.68
C ARG A 42 -14.43 -4.18 -3.10
N LEU A 43 -13.11 -4.26 -2.96
CA LEU A 43 -12.25 -3.22 -2.37
C LEU A 43 -11.77 -2.18 -3.39
N LYS A 44 -12.21 -2.24 -4.65
CA LYS A 44 -11.69 -1.40 -5.73
C LYS A 44 -11.63 0.10 -5.38
N PRO A 45 -12.66 0.74 -4.79
CA PRO A 45 -12.58 2.17 -4.47
C PRO A 45 -11.44 2.50 -3.50
N ASP A 46 -11.23 1.67 -2.50
CA ASP A 46 -10.20 1.86 -1.47
C ASP A 46 -8.81 1.52 -2.01
N LEU A 47 -8.70 0.45 -2.81
CA LEU A 47 -7.46 0.10 -3.51
C LEU A 47 -7.02 1.21 -4.46
N VAL A 48 -7.96 1.82 -5.20
CA VAL A 48 -7.65 2.97 -6.07
C VAL A 48 -7.14 4.15 -5.27
N ARG A 49 -7.71 4.44 -4.09
CA ARG A 49 -7.22 5.53 -3.23
C ARG A 49 -5.81 5.26 -2.70
N LEU A 50 -5.52 4.03 -2.29
CA LEU A 50 -4.19 3.65 -1.82
C LEU A 50 -3.16 3.61 -2.95
N LEU A 51 -3.57 3.18 -4.15
CA LEU A 51 -2.68 3.00 -5.31
C LEU A 51 -2.57 4.23 -6.21
N ALA A 52 -3.41 5.25 -6.01
CA ALA A 52 -3.25 6.57 -6.61
C ALA A 52 -2.05 7.27 -5.96
N SER A 53 -0.86 6.72 -6.20
CA SER A 53 0.41 7.32 -5.83
C SER A 53 0.50 8.74 -6.39
N PRO A 54 1.38 9.58 -5.82
CA PRO A 54 1.80 10.79 -6.51
C PRO A 54 2.20 10.50 -7.97
N PRO A 55 2.11 11.49 -8.87
CA PRO A 55 2.70 11.42 -10.21
C PRO A 55 4.09 10.77 -10.20
N GLY A 56 4.41 10.00 -11.24
CA GLY A 56 5.60 9.12 -11.21
C GLY A 56 6.93 9.85 -11.00
N ASP A 57 7.04 11.08 -11.48
CA ASP A 57 8.15 11.99 -11.27
C ASP A 57 8.24 12.47 -9.81
N GLU A 58 7.12 12.86 -9.20
CA GLU A 58 7.03 13.20 -7.78
C GLU A 58 7.36 12.00 -6.89
N LEU A 59 6.76 10.84 -7.17
CA LEU A 59 7.04 9.59 -6.44
C LEU A 59 8.52 9.21 -6.52
N SER A 60 9.13 9.34 -7.70
CA SER A 60 10.56 9.08 -7.89
C SER A 60 11.43 10.08 -7.12
N ALA A 61 11.04 11.36 -7.08
CA ALA A 61 11.73 12.37 -6.29
C ALA A 61 11.62 12.10 -4.78
N LEU A 62 10.43 11.74 -4.30
CA LEU A 62 10.17 11.40 -2.90
C LEU A 62 10.94 10.15 -2.48
N ARG A 63 11.01 9.13 -3.34
CA ARG A 63 11.79 7.91 -3.08
C ARG A 63 13.31 8.14 -3.04
N ARG A 64 13.83 9.21 -3.64
CA ARG A 64 15.24 9.61 -3.45
C ARG A 64 15.52 10.13 -2.04
N LEU A 65 14.52 10.74 -1.39
CA LEU A 65 14.62 11.26 -0.02
C LEU A 65 14.27 10.18 1.02
N CYS A 66 13.30 9.32 0.71
CA CYS A 66 12.87 8.21 1.54
C CYS A 66 12.61 6.98 0.66
N PRO A 67 13.58 6.05 0.53
CA PRO A 67 13.49 4.92 -0.41
C PRO A 67 12.22 4.06 -0.30
N LYS A 68 11.64 4.01 0.91
CA LYS A 68 10.43 3.24 1.22
C LYS A 68 9.14 4.05 1.13
N PHE A 69 9.20 5.32 0.69
CA PHE A 69 8.01 6.15 0.56
C PHE A 69 6.96 5.46 -0.32
N TRP A 70 5.72 5.44 0.15
CA TRP A 70 4.57 4.75 -0.43
C TRP A 70 4.66 3.22 -0.44
N ASP A 71 5.63 2.61 0.26
CA ASP A 71 5.66 1.16 0.43
C ASP A 71 4.67 0.71 1.50
N ILE A 72 4.15 -0.52 1.35
CA ILE A 72 3.34 -1.17 2.37
C ILE A 72 4.25 -1.61 3.50
N VAL A 73 3.85 -1.31 4.72
CA VAL A 73 4.51 -1.75 5.96
C VAL A 73 3.53 -2.53 6.82
N GLU A 74 4.06 -3.50 7.57
CA GLU A 74 3.31 -4.29 8.55
C GLU A 74 3.69 -3.83 9.96
N LEU A 75 2.71 -3.62 10.82
CA LEU A 75 2.92 -3.28 12.22
C LEU A 75 3.01 -4.55 13.06
N ARG A 76 3.70 -4.51 14.20
CA ARG A 76 3.80 -5.64 15.13
C ARG A 76 2.46 -6.18 15.63
N ASP A 77 1.43 -5.35 15.64
CA ASP A 77 0.06 -5.75 16.00
C ASP A 77 -0.72 -6.39 14.83
N GLY A 78 -0.05 -6.62 13.70
CA GLY A 78 -0.61 -7.25 12.50
C GLY A 78 -1.35 -6.27 11.57
N ARG A 79 -1.48 -4.99 11.93
CA ARG A 79 -2.08 -3.99 11.03
C ARG A 79 -1.12 -3.63 9.91
N THR A 80 -1.67 -3.19 8.77
CA THR A 80 -0.88 -2.88 7.58
C THR A 80 -1.26 -1.49 7.05
N GLY A 81 -0.29 -0.76 6.53
CA GLY A 81 -0.50 0.59 6.01
C GLY A 81 0.59 1.02 5.03
N LEU A 82 0.45 2.23 4.49
CA LEU A 82 1.44 2.82 3.59
C LEU A 82 2.40 3.73 4.36
N LEU A 83 3.69 3.60 4.09
CA LEU A 83 4.71 4.51 4.61
C LEU A 83 4.55 5.89 3.96
N TRP A 84 4.22 6.89 4.76
CA TRP A 84 4.12 8.29 4.33
C TRP A 84 5.41 9.07 4.58
N GLY A 85 6.21 8.67 5.56
CA GLY A 85 7.46 9.33 5.83
C GLY A 85 8.11 8.91 7.13
N VAL A 86 9.33 9.36 7.33
CA VAL A 86 10.11 9.12 8.56
C VAL A 86 10.55 10.46 9.11
N SER A 87 10.39 10.65 10.41
CA SER A 87 10.80 11.87 11.12
C SER A 87 11.51 11.51 12.43
N ARG A 88 12.07 12.51 13.10
CA ARG A 88 12.64 12.34 14.46
C ARG A 88 11.62 11.87 15.52
N TYR A 89 10.33 11.98 15.24
CA TYR A 89 9.24 11.60 16.14
C TYR A 89 8.69 10.20 15.85
N GLY A 90 9.13 9.56 14.77
CA GLY A 90 8.70 8.23 14.37
C GLY A 90 8.38 8.12 12.89
N VAL A 91 7.64 7.06 12.55
CA VAL A 91 7.25 6.70 11.19
C VAL A 91 5.80 7.10 10.96
N ALA A 92 5.53 7.90 9.93
CA ALA A 92 4.19 8.26 9.53
C ALA A 92 3.59 7.16 8.64
N VAL A 93 2.52 6.53 9.09
CA VAL A 93 1.86 5.40 8.41
C VAL A 93 0.39 5.71 8.16
N TRP A 94 -0.08 5.48 6.93
CA TRP A 94 -1.49 5.60 6.55
C TRP A 94 -2.15 4.22 6.57
N LEU A 95 -2.91 3.93 7.64
CA LEU A 95 -3.50 2.61 7.92
C LEU A 95 -4.86 2.39 7.25
N ASP A 96 -5.54 3.47 6.90
CA ASP A 96 -6.88 3.45 6.32
C ASP A 96 -7.00 4.60 5.31
N PRO A 97 -7.41 4.35 4.06
CA PRO A 97 -7.57 5.39 3.05
C PRO A 97 -8.62 6.47 3.39
N HIS A 98 -9.41 6.29 4.45
CA HIS A 98 -10.36 7.28 4.98
C HIS A 98 -9.96 7.79 6.37
N GLY A 99 -8.87 7.28 6.94
CA GLY A 99 -8.38 7.63 8.27
C GLY A 99 -7.21 8.62 8.24
N PRO A 100 -6.85 9.19 9.41
CA PRO A 100 -5.68 10.03 9.54
C PRO A 100 -4.38 9.24 9.37
N ILE A 101 -3.32 9.94 8.96
CA ILE A 101 -1.95 9.41 9.01
C ILE A 101 -1.51 9.38 10.48
N SER A 102 -1.02 8.22 10.93
CA SER A 102 -0.61 7.99 12.31
C SER A 102 0.91 8.02 12.43
N THR A 103 1.44 8.57 13.52
CA THR A 103 2.86 8.44 13.88
C THR A 103 3.05 7.19 14.72
N ILE A 104 3.91 6.29 14.27
CA ILE A 104 4.20 4.98 14.86
C ILE A 104 5.66 4.94 15.31
N ASP A 105 5.96 4.25 16.41
CA ASP A 105 7.34 3.98 16.80
C ASP A 105 8.03 3.17 15.69
N PRO A 106 9.22 3.58 15.21
CA PRO A 106 9.93 2.85 14.16
C PRO A 106 10.18 1.37 14.49
N ARG A 107 10.27 1.02 15.77
CA ARG A 107 10.49 -0.36 16.24
C ARG A 107 9.27 -1.24 16.04
N ASP A 108 8.09 -0.65 15.89
CA ASP A 108 6.83 -1.37 15.70
C ASP A 108 6.50 -1.61 14.22
N VAL A 109 7.36 -1.16 13.30
CA VAL A 109 7.20 -1.32 11.86
C VAL A 109 8.14 -2.41 11.34
N ALA A 110 7.58 -3.44 10.70
CA ALA A 110 8.30 -4.48 9.96
C ALA A 110 8.36 -4.14 8.46
N TYR A 111 9.47 -4.51 7.83
CA TYR A 111 9.77 -4.28 6.41
C TYR A 111 9.76 -5.57 5.60
#